data_AF-A0A2W1BDU7-F1
#
_entry.id   AF-A0A2W1BDU7-F1
#
_cell.length_a   1.000
_cell.length_b   1.000
_cell.length_c   1.000
_cell.angle_alpha   90.00
_cell.angle_beta   90.00
_cell.angle_gamma   90.00
#
_symmetry.space_group_name_H-M   'P 1'
#
loop_
_entity.id
_entity.type
_entity.pdbx_description
1 polymer ?
#
loop_
_entity_poly.entity_id
_entity_poly.type
_entity_poly.pdbx_seq_one_letter_code
_entity_poly.pdbx_strand_id
1 'polypeptide(L)'
;MAKKIGPEENYWSPFQQDIMKMVQRHPITYIRDIMMTPTQYKAAVTTAWDRISRDIHMPQKLCKQEWTSIKFRYAKLNNMIRYGKVTEEIIQMHPKTSKYLDGSLDFMDAYIYEITDEEIPTCIHKRFNKMFGVTNKQVVTKEMVQALLKKRTQEEEPNDEMGKIHVQNLMNIVENAVERSLREMTSADEQPEHRTAGLENDRDDNAQEGASNWQ
;
A
#
# COMPACT_ATOMS: atom_id res chain seq x y z
N MET A 1 -25.57 -17.32 -1.42
CA MET A 1 -25.02 -18.62 -0.97
C MET A 1 -23.56 -18.40 -0.55
N ALA A 2 -23.25 -18.48 0.74
CA ALA A 2 -21.87 -18.36 1.21
C ALA A 2 -21.12 -19.67 0.88
N LYS A 3 -20.11 -19.60 0.01
CA LYS A 3 -19.17 -20.71 -0.20
C LYS A 3 -18.55 -21.04 1.17
N LYS A 4 -18.79 -22.25 1.69
CA LYS A 4 -18.05 -22.76 2.85
C LYS A 4 -16.57 -22.73 2.48
N ILE A 5 -15.82 -21.88 3.18
CA ILE A 5 -14.38 -21.76 3.03
C ILE A 5 -13.80 -23.07 3.54
N GLY A 6 -13.16 -23.84 2.64
CA GLY A 6 -12.46 -25.06 3.01
C GLY A 6 -11.16 -24.73 3.75
N PRO A 7 -10.67 -25.64 4.61
CA PRO A 7 -9.42 -25.44 5.37
C PRO A 7 -8.19 -25.23 4.47
N GLU A 8 -8.24 -25.58 3.18
CA GLU A 8 -7.14 -25.41 2.23
C GLU A 8 -6.81 -23.94 1.90
N GLU A 9 -7.72 -22.98 2.09
CA GLU A 9 -7.43 -21.57 1.78
C GLU A 9 -6.50 -20.90 2.81
N ASN A 10 -6.31 -21.53 3.98
CA ASN A 10 -5.55 -21.00 5.11
C ASN A 10 -4.05 -21.31 5.04
N TYR A 11 -3.60 -22.08 4.06
CA TYR A 11 -2.21 -22.50 3.96
C TYR A 11 -1.54 -21.94 2.70
N TRP A 12 -0.22 -21.89 2.73
CA TRP A 12 0.58 -21.66 1.54
C TRP A 12 0.51 -22.90 0.65
N SER A 13 0.18 -22.73 -0.63
CA SER A 13 0.29 -23.84 -1.57
C SER A 13 1.77 -24.27 -1.71
N PRO A 14 2.06 -25.52 -2.12
CA PRO A 14 3.44 -25.96 -2.34
C PRO A 14 4.24 -25.00 -3.22
N PHE A 15 3.63 -24.53 -4.32
CA PHE A 15 4.24 -23.54 -5.21
C PHE A 15 4.54 -22.21 -4.52
N GLN A 16 3.66 -21.73 -3.64
CA GLN A 16 3.90 -20.49 -2.88
C GLN A 16 5.07 -20.67 -1.90
N GLN A 17 5.13 -21.81 -1.20
CA GLN A 17 6.22 -22.14 -0.28
C GLN A 17 7.56 -22.20 -1.00
N ASP A 18 7.61 -22.88 -2.16
CA ASP A 18 8.82 -22.98 -2.98
C ASP A 18 9.28 -21.60 -3.46
N ILE A 19 8.35 -20.73 -3.89
CA ILE A 19 8.67 -19.36 -4.28
C ILE A 19 9.25 -18.58 -3.10
N MET A 20 8.60 -18.58 -1.94
CA MET A 20 9.06 -17.82 -0.77
C MET A 20 10.47 -18.27 -0.36
N LYS A 21 10.70 -19.59 -0.32
CA LYS A 21 12.00 -20.17 0.00
C LYS A 21 13.09 -19.76 -0.99
N MET A 22 12.79 -19.74 -2.29
CA MET A 22 13.77 -19.32 -3.30
C MET A 22 14.01 -17.81 -3.27
N VAL A 23 12.96 -17.01 -3.11
CA VAL A 23 13.05 -15.56 -3.00
C VAL A 23 13.92 -15.15 -1.81
N GLN A 24 13.73 -15.78 -0.65
CA GLN A 24 14.54 -15.54 0.55
C GLN A 24 16.05 -15.78 0.29
N ARG A 25 16.40 -16.74 -0.57
CA ARG A 25 17.79 -17.02 -0.97
C ARG A 25 18.35 -16.02 -1.98
N HIS A 26 17.51 -15.18 -2.56
CA HIS A 26 17.86 -14.16 -3.55
C HIS A 26 17.34 -12.78 -3.15
N PRO A 27 17.93 -12.13 -2.13
CA PRO A 27 17.39 -10.89 -1.57
C PRO A 27 17.24 -9.73 -2.57
N ILE A 28 18.07 -9.71 -3.62
CA ILE A 28 17.98 -8.73 -4.73
C ILE A 28 16.58 -8.70 -5.40
N THR A 29 15.75 -9.73 -5.20
CA THR A 29 14.38 -9.80 -5.74
C THR A 29 13.35 -8.99 -4.93
N TYR A 30 13.69 -8.59 -3.70
CA TYR A 30 12.82 -7.81 -2.82
C TYR A 30 13.51 -6.66 -2.08
N ILE A 31 14.84 -6.58 -2.13
CA ILE A 31 15.64 -5.46 -1.61
C ILE A 31 16.19 -4.67 -2.78
N ARG A 32 16.00 -3.35 -2.75
CA ARG A 32 16.65 -2.45 -3.70
C ARG A 32 18.07 -2.16 -3.23
N ASP A 33 19.06 -2.56 -4.02
CA ASP A 33 20.46 -2.21 -3.76
C ASP A 33 20.75 -0.79 -4.27
N ILE A 34 20.99 0.13 -3.35
CA ILE A 34 21.30 1.54 -3.64
C ILE A 34 22.73 1.76 -4.16
N MET A 35 23.61 0.76 -4.05
CA MET A 35 24.99 0.84 -4.53
C MET A 35 25.13 0.42 -6.00
N MET A 36 24.11 -0.22 -6.57
CA MET A 36 24.09 -0.64 -7.97
C MET A 36 23.51 0.45 -8.89
N THR A 37 24.07 0.57 -10.09
CA THR A 37 23.40 1.34 -11.15
C THR A 37 22.08 0.66 -11.54
N PRO A 38 21.09 1.41 -12.08
CA PRO A 38 19.81 0.82 -12.51
C PRO A 38 19.97 -0.37 -13.48
N THR A 39 20.96 -0.29 -14.38
CA THR A 39 21.26 -1.35 -15.35
C THR A 39 21.82 -2.62 -14.67
N GLN A 40 22.77 -2.46 -13.75
CA GLN A 40 23.34 -3.59 -12.98
C GLN A 40 22.28 -4.27 -12.12
N TYR A 41 21.45 -3.47 -11.43
CA TYR A 41 20.35 -3.99 -10.63
C TYR A 41 19.37 -4.80 -11.48
N LYS A 42 18.94 -4.26 -12.63
CA LYS A 42 18.03 -4.96 -13.55
C LYS A 42 18.61 -6.29 -14.04
N ALA A 43 19.91 -6.34 -14.37
CA ALA A 43 20.59 -7.56 -14.79
C ALA A 43 20.68 -8.60 -13.65
N ALA A 44 21.01 -8.16 -12.44
CA ALA A 44 21.08 -9.01 -11.25
C ALA A 44 19.70 -9.60 -10.89
N VAL A 45 18.65 -8.77 -10.88
CA VAL A 45 17.27 -9.21 -10.67
C VAL A 45 16.85 -10.22 -11.73
N THR A 46 17.15 -9.97 -13.00
CA THR A 46 16.82 -10.90 -14.10
C THR A 46 17.51 -12.26 -13.89
N THR A 47 18.80 -12.24 -13.56
CA THR A 47 19.59 -13.44 -13.28
C THR A 47 19.05 -14.22 -12.07
N ALA A 48 18.64 -13.52 -11.01
CA ALA A 48 18.03 -14.15 -9.84
C ALA A 48 16.72 -14.86 -10.23
N TRP A 49 15.83 -14.18 -10.96
CA TRP A 49 14.57 -14.79 -11.40
C TRP A 49 14.76 -15.96 -12.36
N ASP A 50 15.80 -15.94 -13.20
CA ASP A 50 16.16 -17.08 -14.06
C ASP A 50 16.66 -18.29 -13.26
N ARG A 51 17.31 -18.09 -12.11
CA ARG A 51 17.69 -19.17 -11.21
C ARG A 51 16.45 -19.74 -10.51
N ILE A 52 15.62 -18.86 -9.93
CA ILE A 52 14.38 -19.25 -9.25
C ILE A 52 13.47 -20.06 -10.17
N SER A 53 13.28 -19.62 -11.41
CA SER A 53 12.40 -20.31 -12.38
C SER A 53 12.90 -21.72 -12.72
N ARG A 54 14.21 -21.89 -12.88
CA ARG A 54 14.83 -23.20 -13.13
C ARG A 54 14.69 -24.12 -11.93
N ASP A 55 14.96 -23.62 -10.72
CA ASP A 55 14.97 -24.44 -9.50
C ASP A 55 13.56 -24.91 -9.10
N ILE A 56 12.53 -24.11 -9.37
CA ILE A 56 11.12 -24.47 -9.11
C ILE A 56 10.48 -25.19 -10.32
N HIS A 57 11.19 -25.30 -11.45
CA HIS A 57 10.68 -25.85 -12.71
C HIS A 57 9.39 -25.17 -13.21
N MET A 58 9.31 -23.84 -13.05
CA MET A 58 8.14 -23.04 -13.42
C MET A 58 8.54 -21.82 -14.26
N PRO A 59 7.70 -21.36 -15.20
CA PRO A 59 7.98 -20.18 -15.99
C PRO A 59 8.29 -18.95 -15.13
N GLN A 60 9.36 -18.23 -15.47
CA GLN A 60 9.80 -17.02 -14.75
C GLN A 60 8.68 -16.00 -14.55
N LYS A 61 7.82 -15.82 -15.55
CA LYS A 61 6.65 -14.94 -15.50
C LYS A 61 5.68 -15.34 -14.37
N LEU A 62 5.42 -16.64 -14.21
CA LEU A 62 4.52 -17.14 -13.16
C LEU A 62 5.14 -16.96 -11.78
N CYS A 63 6.43 -17.26 -11.62
CA CYS A 63 7.13 -17.04 -10.34
C CYS A 63 7.09 -15.57 -9.92
N LYS A 64 7.38 -14.65 -10.85
CA LYS A 64 7.30 -13.20 -10.62
C LYS A 64 5.89 -12.75 -10.24
N GLN A 65 4.87 -13.23 -10.96
CA GLN A 65 3.48 -12.86 -10.71
C GLN A 65 3.00 -13.34 -9.33
N GLU A 66 3.30 -14.58 -8.98
CA GLU A 66 2.90 -15.15 -7.70
C GLU A 66 3.61 -14.44 -6.55
N TRP A 67 4.94 -14.25 -6.63
CA TRP A 67 5.68 -13.47 -5.64
C TRP A 67 5.14 -12.05 -5.49
N THR A 68 4.89 -11.36 -6.60
CA THR A 68 4.32 -10.01 -6.58
C THR A 68 2.97 -9.99 -5.86
N SER A 69 2.13 -11.01 -6.07
CA SER A 69 0.85 -11.15 -5.37
C SER A 69 1.03 -11.36 -3.87
N ILE A 70 1.96 -12.24 -3.46
CA ILE A 70 2.28 -12.48 -2.04
C ILE A 70 2.78 -11.19 -1.40
N LYS A 71 3.81 -10.57 -1.99
CA LYS A 71 4.45 -9.34 -1.51
C LYS A 71 3.45 -8.22 -1.27
N PHE A 72 2.61 -7.90 -2.26
CA PHE A 72 1.68 -6.77 -2.12
C PHE A 72 0.53 -7.06 -1.15
N ARG A 73 0.08 -8.31 -1.02
CA ARG A 73 -0.92 -8.67 0.00
C ARG A 73 -0.34 -8.57 1.40
N TYR A 74 0.89 -9.03 1.58
CA TYR A 74 1.62 -8.92 2.83
C TYR A 74 1.86 -7.45 3.22
N ALA A 75 2.33 -6.63 2.26
CA ALA A 75 2.48 -5.20 2.45
C ALA A 75 1.16 -4.53 2.82
N LYS A 76 0.06 -4.90 2.15
CA LYS A 76 -1.24 -4.31 2.44
C LYS A 76 -1.71 -4.59 3.87
N LEU A 77 -1.56 -5.83 4.32
CA LEU A 77 -1.93 -6.23 5.68
C LEU A 77 -1.08 -5.48 6.72
N ASN A 78 0.23 -5.42 6.53
CA ASN A 78 1.13 -4.67 7.39
C ASN A 78 0.80 -3.17 7.42
N ASN A 79 0.48 -2.56 6.28
CA ASN A 79 0.05 -1.16 6.23
C ASN A 79 -1.28 -0.96 7.00
N MET A 80 -2.21 -1.91 6.93
CA MET A 80 -3.47 -1.82 7.69
C MET A 80 -3.22 -1.90 9.20
N ILE A 81 -2.28 -2.73 9.66
CA ILE A 81 -1.86 -2.81 11.06
C ILE A 81 -1.16 -1.51 11.47
N ARG A 82 -0.15 -1.09 10.71
CA ARG A 82 0.67 0.10 10.96
C ARG A 82 -0.16 1.37 11.11
N TYR A 83 -1.18 1.53 10.26
CA TYR A 83 -2.06 2.70 10.29
C TYR A 83 -3.26 2.53 11.23
N GLY A 84 -3.31 1.47 12.04
CA GLY A 84 -4.38 1.23 13.01
C GLY A 84 -5.75 0.98 12.38
N LYS A 85 -5.80 0.58 11.10
CA LYS A 85 -7.06 0.31 10.38
C LYS A 85 -7.66 -1.03 10.82
N VAL A 86 -6.80 -2.00 11.13
CA VAL A 86 -7.15 -3.36 11.58
C VAL A 86 -6.06 -3.82 12.56
N THR A 87 -6.43 -4.57 13.60
CA THR A 87 -5.44 -5.14 14.53
C THR A 87 -4.87 -6.45 13.99
N GLU A 88 -3.72 -6.86 14.52
CA GLU A 88 -3.07 -8.11 14.10
C GLU A 88 -3.96 -9.33 14.38
N GLU A 89 -4.63 -9.37 15.54
CA GLU A 89 -5.50 -10.47 15.95
C GLU A 89 -6.66 -10.67 14.96
N ILE A 90 -7.23 -9.58 14.44
CA ILE A 90 -8.31 -9.66 13.44
C ILE A 90 -7.81 -10.30 12.14
N ILE A 91 -6.57 -10.00 11.72
CA ILE A 91 -5.98 -10.58 10.52
C ILE A 91 -5.65 -12.05 10.73
N GLN A 92 -5.11 -12.42 11.91
CA GLN A 92 -4.81 -13.80 12.30
C GLN A 92 -6.06 -14.67 12.38
N MET A 93 -7.18 -14.11 12.88
CA MET A 93 -8.47 -14.83 12.94
C MET A 93 -9.09 -15.06 11.56
N HIS A 94 -8.71 -14.28 10.54
CA HIS A 94 -9.35 -14.37 9.24
C HIS A 94 -8.72 -15.48 8.37
N PRO A 95 -9.50 -16.49 7.91
CA PRO A 95 -9.00 -17.70 7.24
C PRO A 95 -8.01 -17.41 6.10
N LYS A 96 -8.35 -16.47 5.21
CA LYS A 96 -7.58 -16.19 3.98
C LYS A 96 -6.30 -15.39 4.19
N THR A 97 -6.11 -14.82 5.37
CA THR A 97 -5.04 -13.85 5.66
C THR A 97 -4.16 -14.27 6.81
N SER A 98 -4.64 -15.17 7.68
CA SER A 98 -3.88 -15.75 8.80
C SER A 98 -2.46 -16.19 8.42
N LYS A 99 -2.31 -16.91 7.30
CA LYS A 99 -1.01 -17.37 6.79
C LYS A 99 0.02 -16.28 6.52
N TYR A 100 -0.40 -15.03 6.34
CA TYR A 100 0.54 -13.93 6.15
C TYR A 100 1.22 -13.51 7.46
N LEU A 101 0.74 -13.98 8.61
CA LEU A 101 1.27 -13.69 9.95
C LEU A 101 1.78 -14.96 10.65
N ASP A 102 2.12 -16.01 9.89
CA ASP A 102 2.57 -17.29 10.42
C ASP A 102 4.10 -17.41 10.58
N GLY A 103 4.84 -16.33 10.35
CA GLY A 103 6.31 -16.31 10.37
C GLY A 103 6.98 -16.56 9.02
N SER A 104 6.25 -17.04 8.00
CA SER A 104 6.85 -17.45 6.71
C SER A 104 7.44 -16.30 5.91
N LEU A 105 7.07 -15.05 6.24
CA LEU A 105 7.46 -13.84 5.53
C LEU A 105 8.33 -12.90 6.37
N ASP A 106 8.75 -13.28 7.58
CA ASP A 106 9.49 -12.41 8.51
C ASP A 106 10.80 -11.86 7.92
N PHE A 107 11.37 -12.57 6.94
CA PHE A 107 12.55 -12.10 6.19
C PHE A 107 12.29 -10.81 5.39
N MET A 108 11.03 -10.40 5.23
CA MET A 108 10.60 -9.17 4.59
C MET A 108 10.37 -8.01 5.55
N ASP A 109 10.30 -8.22 6.87
CA ASP A 109 9.81 -7.22 7.84
C ASP A 109 10.58 -5.91 7.79
N ALA A 110 11.90 -6.00 7.59
CA ALA A 110 12.77 -4.83 7.46
C ALA A 110 12.47 -3.96 6.22
N TYR A 111 11.84 -4.54 5.19
CA TYR A 111 11.63 -3.91 3.88
C TYR A 111 10.16 -3.63 3.59
N ILE A 112 9.24 -4.30 4.27
CA ILE A 112 7.82 -4.22 3.96
C ILE A 112 7.27 -2.80 4.15
N TYR A 113 7.88 -2.03 5.08
CA TYR A 113 7.51 -0.64 5.36
C TYR A 113 7.99 0.37 4.32
N GLU A 114 8.87 -0.03 3.41
CA GLU A 114 9.25 0.78 2.23
C GLU A 114 8.13 0.78 1.17
N ILE A 115 7.25 -0.23 1.18
CA ILE A 115 6.15 -0.35 0.23
C ILE A 115 4.96 0.49 0.70
N THR A 116 4.73 1.60 0.03
CA THR A 116 3.63 2.53 0.33
C THR A 116 2.28 2.02 -0.20
N ASP A 117 1.18 2.56 0.34
CA ASP A 117 -0.18 2.26 -0.15
C ASP A 117 -0.37 2.71 -1.63
N GLU A 118 0.48 3.60 -2.17
CA GLU A 118 0.44 4.05 -3.57
C GLU A 118 1.01 3.02 -4.55
N GLU A 119 1.99 2.23 -4.12
CA GLU A 119 2.63 1.20 -4.94
C GLU A 119 1.80 -0.09 -5.02
N ILE A 120 0.83 -0.26 -4.11
CA ILE A 120 -0.01 -1.45 -4.04
C ILE A 120 -1.15 -1.34 -5.07
N PRO A 121 -1.37 -2.37 -5.92
CA PRO A 121 -2.46 -2.34 -6.90
C PRO A 121 -3.85 -2.10 -6.28
N THR A 122 -4.65 -1.23 -6.89
CA THR A 122 -5.99 -0.84 -6.39
C THR A 122 -6.93 -2.04 -6.18
N CYS A 123 -6.79 -3.12 -6.97
CA CYS A 123 -7.57 -4.34 -6.78
C CYS A 123 -7.29 -5.03 -5.44
N ILE A 124 -6.07 -4.93 -4.91
CA ILE A 124 -5.69 -5.42 -3.59
C ILE A 124 -6.32 -4.53 -2.51
N HIS A 125 -6.25 -3.20 -2.63
CA HIS A 125 -6.95 -2.29 -1.71
C HIS A 125 -8.44 -2.61 -1.61
N LYS A 126 -9.14 -2.65 -2.75
CA LYS A 126 -10.58 -2.93 -2.80
C LYS A 126 -10.92 -4.27 -2.12
N ARG A 127 -10.11 -5.30 -2.37
CA ARG A 127 -10.30 -6.63 -1.79
C ARG A 127 -10.14 -6.62 -0.27
N PHE A 128 -9.06 -6.07 0.26
CA PHE A 128 -8.76 -6.10 1.69
C PHE A 128 -9.62 -5.12 2.48
N ASN A 129 -9.88 -3.93 1.93
CA ASN A 129 -10.82 -2.97 2.54
C ASN A 129 -12.22 -3.57 2.68
N LYS A 130 -12.70 -4.26 1.63
CA LYS A 130 -13.98 -4.99 1.70
C LYS A 130 -13.93 -6.15 2.69
N MET A 131 -12.82 -6.88 2.75
CA MET A 131 -12.64 -8.04 3.65
C MET A 131 -12.74 -7.65 5.12
N PHE A 132 -12.16 -6.51 5.49
CA PHE A 132 -12.09 -6.04 6.88
C PHE A 132 -13.03 -4.87 7.20
N GLY A 133 -13.94 -4.51 6.30
CA GLY A 133 -14.88 -3.41 6.52
C GLY A 133 -14.23 -2.02 6.62
N VAL A 134 -13.01 -1.86 6.12
CA VAL A 134 -12.29 -0.57 6.13
C VAL A 134 -12.87 0.30 5.03
N THR A 135 -13.53 1.40 5.40
CA THR A 135 -13.96 2.40 4.43
C THR A 135 -12.79 3.34 4.12
N ASN A 136 -12.71 3.83 2.88
CA ASN A 136 -11.70 4.84 2.50
C ASN A 136 -11.88 6.18 3.26
N LYS A 137 -12.90 6.30 4.13
CA LYS A 137 -13.25 7.49 4.90
C LYS A 137 -12.75 7.45 6.35
N GLN A 138 -11.67 6.73 6.65
CA GLN A 138 -10.93 7.05 7.88
C GLN A 138 -10.16 8.36 7.64
N VAL A 139 -10.90 9.47 7.79
CA VAL A 139 -10.35 10.79 8.09
C VAL A 139 -9.39 10.58 9.25
N VAL A 140 -8.15 11.01 9.09
CA VAL A 140 -7.20 11.07 10.20
C VAL A 140 -7.86 11.93 11.28
N THR A 141 -8.36 11.30 12.34
CA THR A 141 -9.04 12.06 13.41
C THR A 141 -7.99 12.67 14.32
N LYS A 142 -8.36 13.78 14.97
CA LYS A 142 -7.49 14.46 15.94
C LYS A 142 -7.03 13.49 17.04
N GLU A 143 -7.90 12.55 17.42
CA GLU A 143 -7.63 11.52 18.43
C GLU A 143 -6.59 10.49 17.95
N MET A 144 -6.61 10.10 16.67
CA MET A 144 -5.60 9.18 16.12
C MET A 144 -4.22 9.84 16.06
N VAL A 145 -4.15 11.12 15.68
CA VAL A 145 -2.90 11.88 15.71
C VAL A 145 -2.40 12.04 17.14
N GLN A 146 -3.28 12.41 18.08
CA GLN A 146 -2.93 12.54 19.49
C GLN A 146 -2.47 11.22 20.09
N ALA A 147 -3.09 10.08 19.74
CA ALA A 147 -2.65 8.76 20.18
C ALA A 147 -1.26 8.38 19.65
N LEU A 148 -0.96 8.69 18.39
CA LEU A 148 0.36 8.47 17.79
C LEU A 148 1.43 9.37 18.43
N LEU A 149 1.11 10.65 18.66
CA LEU A 149 2.02 11.59 19.32
C LEU A 149 2.29 11.19 20.77
N LYS A 150 1.26 10.74 21.50
CA LYS A 150 1.36 10.30 22.90
C LYS A 150 2.20 9.03 23.07
N LYS A 151 2.09 8.06 22.14
CA LYS A 151 2.96 6.88 22.13
C LYS A 151 4.43 7.26 21.94
N ARG A 152 4.71 8.18 21.02
CA ARG A 152 6.07 8.65 20.74
C ARG A 152 6.70 9.42 21.91
N THR A 153 5.89 10.14 22.68
CA THR A 153 6.37 10.88 23.87
C THR A 153 6.60 10.00 25.09
N GLN A 154 5.97 8.83 25.16
CA GLN A 154 6.22 7.87 26.25
C GLN A 154 7.50 7.05 26.06
N GLU A 155 8.01 6.94 24.82
CA GLU A 155 9.26 6.23 24.52
C GLU A 155 10.51 7.12 24.69
N GLU A 156 10.34 8.44 24.68
CA GLU A 156 11.39 9.42 24.91
C GLU A 156 10.92 10.42 25.99
N GLU A 157 10.98 10.06 27.29
CA GLU A 157 10.90 11.09 28.34
C GLU A 157 12.26 11.79 28.44
N PRO A 158 12.41 13.05 27.97
CA PRO A 158 13.61 13.81 28.26
C PRO A 158 13.66 14.10 29.77
N ASN A 159 14.75 13.68 30.41
CA ASN A 159 15.03 13.94 31.84
C ASN A 159 15.21 15.44 32.18
N ASP A 160 15.18 16.30 31.17
CA ASP A 160 15.41 17.75 31.24
C ASP A 160 14.11 18.52 30.95
N GLU A 161 13.79 19.49 31.82
CA GLU A 161 12.64 20.38 31.79
C GLU A 161 12.53 21.17 30.46
N MET A 162 13.65 21.49 29.82
CA MET A 162 13.74 22.16 28.53
C MET A 162 13.35 21.23 27.37
N GLY A 163 13.64 19.93 27.49
CA GLY A 163 13.15 18.91 26.56
C GLY A 163 11.62 18.78 26.60
N LYS A 164 11.03 18.85 27.80
CA LYS A 164 9.56 18.80 27.98
C LYS A 164 8.86 20.00 27.32
N ILE A 165 9.42 21.21 27.45
CA ILE A 165 8.88 22.42 26.82
C ILE A 165 8.98 22.35 25.28
N HIS A 166 10.08 21.84 24.75
CA HIS A 166 10.27 21.73 23.29
C HIS A 166 9.29 20.74 22.66
N VAL A 167 9.08 19.59 23.31
CA VAL A 167 8.11 18.58 22.89
C VAL A 167 6.68 19.12 22.96
N GLN A 168 6.33 19.86 24.01
CA GLN A 168 5.01 20.47 24.13
C GLN A 168 4.75 21.53 23.06
N ASN A 169 5.76 22.34 22.71
CA ASN A 169 5.66 23.31 21.62
C ASN A 169 5.50 22.64 20.26
N LEU A 170 6.23 21.54 20.01
CA LEU A 170 6.07 20.75 18.80
C LEU A 170 4.67 20.12 18.71
N MET A 171 4.12 19.61 19.82
CA MET A 171 2.74 19.12 19.85
C MET A 171 1.75 20.21 19.44
N ASN A 172 1.86 21.40 20.02
CA ASN A 172 0.97 22.52 19.70
C ASN A 172 1.06 22.93 18.23
N ILE A 173 2.27 22.89 17.62
CA ILE A 173 2.46 23.20 16.19
C ILE A 173 1.79 22.13 15.32
N VAL A 174 1.97 20.84 15.66
CA VAL A 174 1.37 19.73 14.91
C VAL A 174 -0.15 19.74 15.04
N GLU A 175 -0.70 19.97 16.23
CA GLU A 175 -2.14 20.07 16.45
C GLU A 175 -2.76 21.21 15.64
N ASN A 176 -2.12 22.39 15.62
CA ASN A 176 -2.58 23.52 14.82
C ASN A 176 -2.54 23.23 13.31
N ALA A 177 -1.51 22.54 12.82
CA ALA A 177 -1.41 22.16 11.41
C ALA A 177 -2.49 21.15 11.00
N VAL A 178 -2.77 20.17 11.87
CA VAL A 178 -3.83 19.17 11.66
C VAL A 178 -5.20 19.82 11.69
N GLU A 179 -5.47 20.71 12.64
CA GLU A 179 -6.74 21.46 12.68
C GLU A 179 -6.97 22.33 11.45
N ARG A 180 -5.91 22.98 10.96
CA ARG A 180 -5.99 23.79 9.73
C ARG A 180 -6.34 22.90 8.52
N SER A 181 -5.66 21.76 8.38
CA SER A 181 -5.92 20.82 7.28
C SER A 181 -7.32 20.21 7.35
N LEU A 182 -7.81 19.87 8.55
CA LEU A 182 -9.18 19.38 8.75
C LEU A 182 -10.22 20.43 8.35
N ARG A 183 -10.02 21.71 8.71
CA ARG A 183 -10.92 22.80 8.30
C ARG A 183 -10.94 22.97 6.78
N GLU A 184 -9.78 22.99 6.15
CA GLU A 184 -9.65 23.12 4.68
C GLU A 184 -10.37 21.98 3.93
N MET A 185 -10.29 20.75 4.45
CA MET A 185 -11.03 19.61 3.89
C MET A 185 -12.55 19.73 4.05
N THR A 186 -13.04 20.31 5.15
CA THR A 186 -14.48 20.53 5.35
C THR A 186 -15.03 21.71 4.55
N SER A 187 -14.20 22.73 4.25
CA SER A 187 -14.60 23.90 3.45
C SER A 187 -14.63 23.63 1.94
N ALA A 188 -13.92 22.60 1.47
CA ALA A 188 -13.87 22.24 0.04
C ALA A 188 -15.19 21.61 -0.48
N ASP A 189 -16.05 21.10 0.40
CA ASP A 189 -17.36 20.52 0.04
C ASP A 189 -18.51 21.57 0.00
N GLU A 190 -18.25 22.84 0.35
CA GLU A 190 -19.26 23.91 0.40
C GLU A 190 -19.17 24.93 -0.75
N GLN A 191 -18.61 24.57 -1.92
CA GLN A 191 -18.74 25.43 -3.11
C GLN A 191 -20.10 25.19 -3.79
N PRO A 192 -21.02 26.18 -3.83
CA PRO A 192 -22.27 26.04 -4.56
C PRO A 192 -21.98 26.08 -6.07
N GLU A 193 -22.58 25.15 -6.80
CA GLU A 193 -22.64 25.13 -8.26
C GLU A 193 -23.05 26.52 -8.79
N HIS A 194 -22.09 27.24 -9.35
CA HIS A 194 -22.38 28.46 -10.10
C HIS A 194 -23.08 28.06 -11.40
N ARG A 195 -24.40 28.19 -11.39
CA ARG A 195 -25.23 28.31 -12.59
C ARG A 195 -24.64 29.39 -13.49
N THR A 196 -24.24 29.02 -14.70
CA THR A 196 -24.14 29.94 -15.83
C THR A 196 -25.19 29.55 -16.86
N ALA A 197 -26.29 30.29 -16.84
CA ALA A 197 -27.21 30.41 -17.96
C ALA A 197 -26.80 31.66 -18.77
N GLY A 198 -26.73 31.52 -20.10
CA GLY A 198 -27.00 32.65 -21.00
C GLY A 198 -26.02 32.90 -22.15
N LEU A 199 -26.52 32.58 -23.35
CA LEU A 199 -26.45 33.35 -24.61
C LEU A 199 -25.31 33.07 -25.61
N GLU A 200 -25.72 32.34 -26.67
CA GLU A 200 -25.66 32.68 -28.10
C GLU A 200 -24.47 33.52 -28.63
N ASN A 201 -23.77 32.96 -29.63
CA ASN A 201 -23.73 33.59 -30.95
C ASN A 201 -23.20 32.64 -32.04
N ASP A 202 -23.83 32.78 -33.20
CA ASP A 202 -23.55 32.16 -34.48
C ASP A 202 -22.10 32.32 -34.95
N ARG A 203 -21.59 31.31 -35.68
CA ARG A 203 -20.98 31.49 -37.00
C ARG A 203 -20.66 30.15 -37.67
N ASP A 204 -21.16 30.04 -38.90
CA ASP A 204 -20.81 29.07 -39.93
C ASP A 204 -19.30 28.94 -40.15
N ASP A 205 -18.85 27.74 -40.53
CA ASP A 205 -18.14 27.53 -41.80
C ASP A 205 -17.73 26.06 -42.00
N ASN A 206 -18.38 25.43 -42.98
CA ASN A 206 -17.77 24.72 -44.10
C ASN A 206 -16.63 23.70 -43.81
N ALA A 207 -16.93 22.40 -43.92
CA ALA A 207 -15.92 21.36 -44.14
C ALA A 207 -16.42 20.32 -45.16
N GLN A 208 -15.99 20.53 -46.39
CA GLN A 208 -16.02 19.63 -47.52
C GLN A 208 -14.69 18.84 -47.56
N GLU A 209 -14.74 17.62 -48.11
CA GLU A 209 -13.60 16.76 -48.53
C GLU A 209 -12.82 16.04 -47.40
N GLY A 210 -12.41 14.78 -47.50
CA GLY A 210 -12.41 13.87 -48.63
C GLY A 210 -12.04 12.45 -48.15
N ALA A 211 -12.64 11.48 -48.81
CA ALA A 211 -12.42 10.06 -48.63
C ALA A 211 -11.10 9.61 -49.31
N SER A 212 -10.57 8.49 -48.79
CA SER A 212 -9.98 7.37 -49.53
C SER A 212 -8.94 7.65 -50.62
N ASN A 213 -7.69 7.28 -50.37
CA ASN A 213 -6.96 6.23 -51.12
C ASN A 213 -5.49 6.28 -50.73
N TRP A 214 -4.93 5.17 -50.25
CA TRP A 214 -3.58 4.74 -50.62
C TRP A 214 -3.55 3.20 -50.58
N GLN A 215 -3.31 2.63 -51.77
CA GLN A 215 -2.75 1.29 -51.96
C GLN A 215 -1.31 1.27 -51.46
#